data_AF-A0A938B9W8-F1
#
_entry.id   AF-A0A938B9W8-F1
#
_cell.length_a   1.000
_cell.length_b   1.000
_cell.length_c   1.000
_cell.angle_alpha   90.00
_cell.angle_beta   90.00
_cell.angle_gamma   90.00
#
_symmetry.space_group_name_H-M   'P 1'
#
loop_
_entity.id
_entity.type
_entity.pdbx_description
1 polymer ?
#
loop_
_entity_poly.entity_id
_entity_poly.type
_entity_poly.pdbx_seq_one_letter_code
_entity_poly.pdbx_strand_id
1 'polypeptide(L)'
;MKTKVQLYHTTRKTFEQWFNLSDNNLTVLTWFVVGLVFALDCRLTTIARHIPWHTKVPSRTQRLWRFIKNPKIDALFLAKQ
;
A
#
# COMPACT_ATOMS: atom_id res chain seq x y z
N MET A 1 -9.85 -8.87 -12.47
CA MET A 1 -9.27 -7.51 -12.51
C MET A 1 -10.23 -6.45 -11.93
N LYS A 2 -11.52 -6.47 -12.28
CA LYS A 2 -12.56 -5.57 -11.71
C LYS A 2 -12.61 -5.55 -10.17
N THR A 3 -12.52 -6.72 -9.51
CA THR A 3 -12.53 -6.84 -8.04
C THR A 3 -11.35 -6.14 -7.35
N LYS A 4 -10.14 -6.17 -7.95
CA LYS A 4 -8.95 -5.51 -7.40
C LYS A 4 -9.08 -3.99 -7.41
N VAL A 5 -9.60 -3.44 -8.50
CA VAL A 5 -9.78 -2.00 -8.68
C VAL A 5 -10.88 -1.48 -7.75
N GLN A 6 -11.99 -2.22 -7.63
CA GLN A 6 -13.04 -1.91 -6.66
C GLN A 6 -12.51 -1.93 -5.23
N LEU A 7 -11.77 -2.97 -4.85
CA LEU A 7 -11.16 -3.05 -3.52
C LEU A 7 -10.20 -1.87 -3.29
N TYR A 8 -9.38 -1.52 -4.29
CA TYR A 8 -8.51 -0.34 -4.22
C TYR A 8 -9.29 0.94 -3.93
N HIS A 9 -10.37 1.23 -4.66
CA HIS A 9 -11.14 2.47 -4.44
C HIS A 9 -11.79 2.51 -3.05
N THR A 10 -12.36 1.38 -2.60
CA THR A 10 -12.96 1.29 -1.27
C THR A 10 -11.91 1.47 -0.18
N THR A 11 -10.81 0.72 -0.23
CA THR A 11 -9.71 0.82 0.74
C THR A 11 -9.11 2.22 0.76
N ARG A 12 -8.92 2.84 -0.41
CA ARG A 12 -8.39 4.18 -0.53
C ARG A 12 -9.28 5.21 0.15
N LYS A 13 -10.59 5.17 -0.10
CA LYS A 13 -11.55 6.09 0.51
C LYS A 13 -11.54 5.99 2.04
N THR A 14 -11.44 4.77 2.58
CA THR A 14 -11.29 4.55 4.02
C THR A 14 -9.98 5.17 4.55
N PHE A 15 -8.86 4.96 3.85
CA PHE A 15 -7.58 5.51 4.26
C PHE A 15 -7.48 7.02 4.15
N GLU A 16 -8.17 7.65 3.19
CA GLU A 16 -8.28 9.11 3.10
C GLU A 16 -8.98 9.72 4.33
N GLN A 17 -9.96 9.00 4.89
CA GLN A 17 -10.65 9.43 6.11
C GLN A 17 -9.78 9.22 7.36
N TRP A 18 -8.96 8.17 7.37
CA TRP A 18 -8.20 7.76 8.56
C TRP A 18 -6.82 8.39 8.63
N PHE A 19 -6.18 8.71 7.51
CA PHE A 19 -4.79 9.15 7.48
C PHE A 19 -4.62 10.41 6.64
N ASN A 20 -3.86 11.38 7.17
CA ASN A 20 -3.43 12.55 6.42
C ASN A 20 -2.10 12.26 5.71
N LEU A 21 -2.16 11.46 4.65
CA LEU A 21 -1.00 11.08 3.83
C LEU A 21 -0.99 11.84 2.51
N SER A 22 0.21 12.05 1.95
CA SER A 22 0.32 12.49 0.57
C SER A 22 -0.28 11.46 -0.38
N ASP A 23 -0.80 11.90 -1.53
CA ASP A 23 -1.44 11.03 -2.53
C ASP A 23 -0.57 9.83 -2.93
N ASN A 24 0.75 10.06 -3.05
CA ASN A 24 1.71 9.00 -3.34
C ASN A 24 1.79 7.95 -2.22
N ASN A 25 1.86 8.38 -0.96
CA ASN A 25 1.94 7.48 0.20
C ASN A 25 0.64 6.72 0.42
N LEU A 26 -0.49 7.39 0.23
CA LEU A 26 -1.82 6.80 0.26
C LEU A 26 -1.99 5.73 -0.83
N THR A 27 -1.51 6.00 -2.04
CA THR A 27 -1.51 5.03 -3.15
C THR A 27 -0.67 3.80 -2.80
N VAL A 28 0.51 4.00 -2.21
CA VAL A 28 1.39 2.89 -1.78
C VAL A 28 0.74 2.08 -0.67
N LEU A 29 0.17 2.72 0.35
CA LEU A 29 -0.54 2.05 1.44
C LEU A 29 -1.74 1.24 0.93
N THR A 30 -2.54 1.83 0.05
CA THR A 30 -3.72 1.16 -0.52
C THR A 30 -3.31 -0.08 -1.31
N TRP A 31 -2.32 0.04 -2.19
CA TRP A 31 -1.84 -1.10 -2.97
C TRP A 31 -1.10 -2.14 -2.13
N PHE A 32 -0.46 -1.74 -1.04
CA PHE A 32 0.11 -2.67 -0.08
C PHE A 32 -0.98 -3.56 0.54
N VAL A 33 -2.06 -2.96 1.05
CA VAL A 33 -3.16 -3.71 1.69
C VAL A 33 -3.93 -4.56 0.68
N VAL A 34 -4.27 -4.00 -0.49
CA VAL A 34 -4.88 -4.78 -1.58
C VAL A 34 -3.95 -5.94 -1.98
N GLY A 35 -2.66 -5.67 -2.16
CA GLY A 35 -1.67 -6.69 -2.49
C GLY A 35 -1.58 -7.80 -1.44
N LEU A 36 -1.64 -7.45 -0.16
CA LEU A 36 -1.62 -8.39 0.96
C LEU A 36 -2.84 -9.32 0.94
N VAL A 37 -4.04 -8.77 0.73
CA VAL A 37 -5.29 -9.55 0.62
C VAL A 37 -5.22 -10.59 -0.49
N PHE A 38 -4.64 -10.24 -1.65
CA PHE A 38 -4.52 -11.17 -2.78
C PHE A 38 -3.32 -12.11 -2.71
N ALA A 39 -2.26 -11.72 -1.99
CA ALA A 39 -1.07 -12.55 -1.84
C ALA A 39 -1.29 -13.71 -0.86
N LEU A 40 -2.15 -13.52 0.14
CA LEU A 40 -2.37 -14.46 1.27
C LEU A 40 -1.04 -14.85 1.97
N ASP A 41 -0.05 -13.96 1.87
CA ASP A 41 1.33 -14.17 2.29
C ASP A 41 1.97 -12.80 2.55
N CYS A 42 2.66 -12.67 3.68
CA CYS A 42 3.21 -11.39 4.13
C CYS A 42 4.58 -11.04 3.50
N ARG A 43 5.16 -11.89 2.64
CA ARG A 43 6.43 -11.57 1.98
C ARG A 43 6.19 -10.47 0.95
N LEU A 44 6.97 -9.39 1.06
CA LEU A 44 6.84 -8.22 0.18
C LEU A 44 6.99 -8.54 -1.31
N THR A 45 7.81 -9.53 -1.64
CA THR A 45 7.97 -10.01 -3.02
C THR A 45 6.71 -10.68 -3.55
N THR A 46 5.95 -11.38 -2.71
CA THR A 46 4.65 -11.96 -3.05
C THR A 46 3.63 -10.85 -3.24
N ILE A 47 3.49 -9.95 -2.26
CA ILE A 47 2.59 -8.78 -2.30
C ILE A 47 2.82 -7.93 -3.56
N ALA A 48 4.08 -7.61 -3.85
CA ALA A 48 4.48 -6.76 -4.98
C ALA A 48 3.99 -7.30 -6.34
N ARG A 49 3.87 -8.63 -6.50
CA ARG A 49 3.36 -9.24 -7.75
C ARG A 49 1.91 -8.88 -8.02
N HIS A 50 1.12 -8.61 -6.98
CA HIS A 50 -0.30 -8.28 -7.11
C HIS A 50 -0.59 -6.80 -7.38
N ILE A 51 0.43 -5.94 -7.33
CA ILE A 51 0.32 -4.50 -7.52
C ILE A 51 0.45 -4.13 -9.01
N PRO A 52 -0.52 -3.40 -9.61
CA PRO A 52 -0.53 -3.08 -11.03
C PRO A 52 0.30 -1.82 -11.34
N TRP A 53 1.53 -1.74 -10.85
CA TRP A 53 2.48 -0.71 -11.28
C TRP A 53 3.29 -1.20 -12.47
N HIS A 54 3.61 -0.31 -13.41
CA HIS A 54 4.39 -0.63 -14.62
C HIS A 54 5.83 -1.09 -14.33
N THR A 55 6.32 -0.97 -13.10
CA THR A 55 7.70 -1.29 -12.72
C THR A 55 7.91 -2.79 -12.47
N LYS A 56 9.18 -3.22 -12.54
CA LYS A 56 9.58 -4.61 -12.23
C LYS A 56 9.31 -4.94 -10.75
N VAL A 57 9.08 -6.22 -10.45
CA VAL A 57 8.79 -6.68 -9.07
C VAL A 57 9.82 -6.21 -8.05
N PRO A 58 11.15 -6.29 -8.27
CA PRO A 58 12.14 -5.79 -7.31
C PRO A 58 11.97 -4.30 -6.97
N SER A 59 11.67 -3.46 -7.97
CA SER A 59 11.43 -2.04 -7.76
C SER A 59 10.15 -1.78 -6.97
N ARG A 60 9.08 -2.55 -7.22
CA ARG A 60 7.84 -2.49 -6.42
C ARG A 60 8.10 -2.90 -4.98
N THR A 61 8.79 -4.02 -4.77
CA THR A 61 9.21 -4.49 -3.44
C THR A 61 10.02 -3.43 -2.70
N GLN A 62 10.99 -2.80 -3.37
CA GLN A 62 11.80 -1.75 -2.76
C GLN A 62 10.97 -0.51 -2.40
N ARG A 63 9.99 -0.14 -3.24
CA ARG A 63 9.07 0.97 -2.94
C ARG A 63 8.20 0.67 -1.72
N LEU A 64 7.66 -0.55 -1.61
CA LEU A 64 6.92 -0.99 -0.42
C LEU A 64 7.80 -0.96 0.83
N TRP A 65 9.02 -1.49 0.73
CA TRP A 65 9.98 -1.50 1.83
C TRP A 65 10.31 -0.10 2.33
N ARG A 66 10.54 0.85 1.40
CA ARG A 66 10.79 2.26 1.74
C ARG A 66 9.60 2.90 2.43
N PHE A 67 8.38 2.56 2.04
CA PHE A 67 7.17 3.06 2.68
C PHE A 67 7.05 2.54 4.12
N ILE A 68 7.22 1.24 4.33
CA ILE A 68 7.14 0.60 5.65
C ILE A 68 8.23 1.13 6.59
N LYS A 69 9.44 1.35 6.08
CA LYS A 69 10.56 1.89 6.87
C LYS A 69 10.59 3.41 6.96
N ASN A 70 9.56 4.11 6.52
CA ASN A 70 9.57 5.57 6.54
C ASN A 70 9.17 6.07 7.94
N PRO A 71 10.10 6.67 8.72
CA PRO A 71 9.79 7.13 10.08
C PRO A 71 8.74 8.24 10.12
N LYS A 72 8.58 8.99 9.01
CA LYS A 72 7.52 10.01 8.90
C LYS A 72 6.13 9.39 8.81
N ILE A 73 6.04 8.18 8.28
CA ILE A 73 4.79 7.42 8.20
C ILE A 73 4.44 6.89 9.59
N ASP A 74 5.41 6.31 10.32
CA ASP A 74 5.21 5.84 11.71
C ASP A 74 4.74 6.98 12.62
N ALA A 75 5.36 8.16 12.52
CA ALA A 75 4.94 9.32 13.30
C ALA A 75 3.49 9.75 13.02
N LEU A 76 3.03 9.66 11.77
CA LEU A 76 1.65 10.00 11.38
C LEU A 76 0.64 8.95 11.87
N PHE A 77 1.04 7.68 11.95
CA PHE A 77 0.20 6.62 12.53
C PHE A 77 0.07 6.75 14.05
N LEU A 78 1.14 7.18 14.74
CA LEU A 78 1.16 7.33 16.19
C LEU A 78 0.51 8.64 16.67
N ALA A 79 0.57 9.73 15.89
CA ALA A 79 0.00 11.03 16.27
C ALA A 79 -1.53 11.09 16.31
N LYS A 80 -2.23 10.01 15.94
CA LYS A 80 -3.70 9.88 15.98
C LYS A 80 -4.22 9.02 17.14
N GLN A 81 -3.34 8.52 18.01
CA GLN A 81 -3.72 7.86 19.27
C GLN A 81 -3.85 8.90 20.39
#